data_AF-A0A4Q2JWT0-F1
#
_entry.id   AF-A0A4Q2JWT0-F1
#
_cell.length_a   1.000
_cell.length_b   1.000
_cell.length_c   1.000
_cell.angle_alpha   90.00
_cell.angle_beta   90.00
_cell.angle_gamma   90.00
#
_symmetry.space_group_name_H-M   'P 1'
#
loop_
_entity.id
_entity.type
_entity.pdbx_description
1 polymer ?
#
loop_
_entity_poly.entity_id
_entity_poly.type
_entity_poly.pdbx_seq_one_letter_code
_entity_poly.pdbx_strand_id
1 'polypeptide(L)'
;MAPRPDRRIDALASRLRASGSVFAEEEAAILVDAAKDDAELEQLVRRRTAGEPIEPLVGWVRFGALRLSVGPGVFVPRQRSLRLARLAVRRVRATRAPVMLEAYCGVAPLAAMVAASVP
;
A
#
# COMPACT_ATOMS: atom_id res chain seq x y z
N MET A 1 9.38 20.96 -15.98
CA MET A 1 7.99 20.87 -16.51
C MET A 1 7.26 19.88 -15.63
N ALA A 2 6.30 20.33 -14.82
CA ALA A 2 5.54 19.41 -13.96
C ALA A 2 4.83 18.36 -14.85
N PRO A 3 4.78 17.08 -14.46
CA PRO A 3 4.00 16.10 -15.21
C PRO A 3 2.56 16.59 -15.33
N ARG A 4 2.00 16.56 -16.55
CA ARG A 4 0.58 16.87 -16.74
C ARG A 4 -0.23 15.88 -15.91
N PRO A 5 -1.26 16.35 -15.18
CA PRO A 5 -2.12 15.43 -14.44
C PRO A 5 -2.77 14.46 -15.43
N ASP A 6 -2.75 13.18 -15.07
CA ASP A 6 -3.35 12.12 -15.87
C ASP A 6 -4.86 12.29 -15.80
N ARG A 7 -5.47 12.70 -16.92
CA ARG A 7 -6.92 12.97 -17.02
C ARG A 7 -7.78 11.80 -16.53
N ARG A 8 -7.28 10.56 -16.65
CA ARG A 8 -7.97 9.37 -16.16
C ARG A 8 -7.98 9.33 -14.63
N ILE A 9 -6.83 9.60 -14.01
CA ILE A 9 -6.69 9.68 -12.56
C ILE A 9 -7.56 10.80 -12.00
N ASP A 10 -7.57 11.98 -12.62
CA ASP A 10 -8.38 13.12 -12.17
C ASP A 10 -9.89 12.80 -12.18
N ALA A 11 -10.36 12.14 -13.24
CA ALA A 11 -11.76 11.74 -13.37
C ALA A 11 -12.16 10.70 -12.30
N LEU A 12 -11.30 9.72 -12.03
CA LEU A 12 -11.53 8.71 -11.00
C LEU A 12 -11.44 9.29 -9.59
N ALA A 13 -10.45 10.13 -9.32
CA ALA A 13 -10.30 10.84 -8.05
C ALA A 13 -11.54 11.68 -7.75
N SER A 14 -12.12 12.33 -8.76
CA SER A 14 -13.37 13.09 -8.59
C SER A 14 -14.54 12.20 -8.13
N ARG A 15 -14.69 11.00 -8.70
CA ARG A 15 -15.70 10.00 -8.30
C ARG A 15 -15.46 9.49 -6.87
N LEU A 16 -14.22 9.12 -6.56
CA LEU A 16 -13.83 8.59 -5.24
C LEU A 16 -14.02 9.65 -4.14
N ARG A 17 -13.69 10.91 -4.42
CA ARG A 17 -13.91 12.01 -3.49
C ARG A 17 -15.40 12.23 -3.22
N ALA A 18 -16.23 12.17 -4.27
CA ALA A 18 -17.68 12.28 -4.13
C ALA A 18 -18.28 11.15 -3.26
N SER A 19 -17.63 9.98 -3.19
CA SER A 19 -18.01 8.89 -2.27
C SER A 19 -17.33 8.96 -0.89
N GLY A 20 -16.62 10.04 -0.56
CA GLY A 20 -16.01 10.26 0.75
C GLY A 20 -14.56 9.79 0.89
N SER A 21 -13.87 9.46 -0.20
CA SER A 21 -12.43 9.15 -0.14
C SER A 21 -11.61 10.40 0.17
N VAL A 22 -10.71 10.29 1.15
CA VAL A 22 -9.82 11.39 1.59
C VAL A 22 -8.57 11.50 0.72
N PHE A 23 -8.07 10.37 0.20
CA PHE A 23 -6.85 10.26 -0.59
C PHE A 23 -7.18 9.84 -2.04
N ALA A 24 -8.09 10.59 -2.66
CA ALA A 24 -8.77 10.15 -3.87
C ALA A 24 -7.82 9.97 -5.07
N GLU A 25 -6.81 10.84 -5.20
CA GLU A 25 -5.78 10.74 -6.24
C GLU A 25 -4.90 9.51 -6.05
N GLU A 26 -4.43 9.25 -4.83
CA GLU A 26 -3.61 8.08 -4.52
C GLU A 26 -4.40 6.78 -4.71
N GLU A 27 -5.66 6.76 -4.26
CA GLU A 27 -6.55 5.62 -4.46
C GLU A 27 -6.82 5.38 -5.95
N ALA A 28 -7.07 6.44 -6.74
CA ALA A 28 -7.26 6.31 -8.19
C ALA A 28 -6.01 5.73 -8.87
N ALA A 29 -4.81 6.18 -8.49
CA ALA A 29 -3.56 5.64 -9.02
C ALA A 29 -3.37 4.16 -8.68
N ILE A 30 -3.71 3.75 -7.45
CA ILE A 30 -3.66 2.35 -7.00
C ILE A 30 -4.64 1.49 -7.81
N LEU A 31 -5.87 1.97 -8.03
CA LEU A 31 -6.88 1.23 -8.79
C LEU A 31 -6.47 1.06 -10.25
N VAL A 32 -5.93 2.10 -10.89
CA VAL A 32 -5.45 2.04 -12.27
C VAL A 32 -4.26 1.08 -12.41
N ASP A 33 -3.33 1.10 -11.46
CA ASP A 33 -2.16 0.20 -11.44
C ASP A 33 -2.54 -1.26 -11.13
N ALA A 34 -3.64 -1.49 -10.40
CA ALA A 34 -4.11 -2.83 -10.07
C ALA A 34 -4.95 -3.50 -11.17
N ALA A 35 -5.69 -2.72 -11.96
CA ALA A 35 -6.60 -3.24 -12.98
C ALA A 35 -5.87 -3.70 -14.25
N LYS A 36 -6.27 -4.84 -14.80
CA LYS A 36 -5.73 -5.38 -16.07
C LYS A 36 -6.39 -4.74 -17.29
N ASP A 37 -7.64 -4.32 -17.15
CA ASP A 37 -8.45 -3.70 -18.20
C ASP A 37 -9.49 -2.72 -17.62
N ASP A 38 -10.20 -2.03 -18.50
CA ASP A 38 -11.20 -1.02 -18.13
C ASP A 38 -12.42 -1.61 -17.42
N ALA A 39 -12.78 -2.87 -17.70
CA ALA A 39 -13.92 -3.53 -17.07
C ALA A 39 -13.61 -3.90 -15.62
N GLU A 40 -12.41 -4.45 -15.37
CA GLU A 40 -11.90 -4.71 -14.02
C GLU A 40 -11.74 -3.41 -13.24
N LEU A 41 -11.21 -2.35 -13.86
CA LEU A 41 -11.10 -1.05 -13.20
C LEU A 41 -12.46 -0.54 -12.73
N GLU A 42 -13.47 -0.54 -13.60
CA GLU A 42 -14.82 -0.09 -13.21
C GLU A 42 -15.42 -0.98 -12.11
N GLN A 43 -15.13 -2.27 -12.08
CA GLN A 43 -15.53 -3.15 -10.97
C GLN A 43 -14.86 -2.74 -9.66
N LEU A 44 -13.53 -2.50 -9.66
CA LEU A 44 -12.81 -2.08 -8.47
C LEU A 44 -13.30 -0.70 -7.99
N VAL A 45 -13.50 0.26 -8.89
CA VAL A 45 -14.03 1.59 -8.54
C VAL A 45 -15.41 1.48 -7.90
N ARG A 46 -16.33 0.69 -8.48
CA ARG A 46 -17.66 0.47 -7.89
C ARG A 46 -17.57 -0.06 -6.46
N ARG A 47 -16.77 -1.10 -6.23
CA ARG A 47 -16.55 -1.69 -4.90
C ARG A 47 -15.93 -0.69 -3.92
N ARG A 48 -14.92 0.06 -4.36
CA ARG A 48 -14.29 1.10 -3.55
C ARG A 48 -15.28 2.19 -3.16
N THR A 49 -16.10 2.69 -4.10
CA THR A 49 -17.13 3.70 -3.82
C THR A 49 -18.26 3.18 -2.92
N ALA A 50 -18.47 1.86 -2.87
CA ALA A 50 -19.40 1.21 -1.94
C ALA A 50 -18.83 1.06 -0.51
N GLY A 51 -17.59 1.49 -0.27
CA GLY A 51 -16.96 1.50 1.05
C GLY A 51 -15.99 0.35 1.31
N GLU A 52 -15.72 -0.53 0.34
CA GLU A 52 -14.71 -1.58 0.52
C GLU A 52 -13.31 -0.96 0.69
N PRO A 53 -12.49 -1.44 1.65
CA PRO A 53 -11.13 -0.94 1.84
C PRO A 53 -10.22 -1.24 0.65
N ILE A 54 -9.31 -0.33 0.32
CA ILE A 54 -8.55 -0.41 -0.94
C ILE A 54 -7.50 -1.53 -0.97
N GLU A 55 -6.77 -1.78 0.10
CA GLU A 55 -5.70 -2.79 0.08
C GLU A 55 -6.23 -4.23 -0.03
N PRO A 56 -7.30 -4.65 0.68
CA PRO A 56 -7.96 -5.92 0.41
C PRO A 56 -8.54 -6.01 -1.00
N LEU A 57 -9.01 -4.87 -1.57
CA LEU A 57 -9.59 -4.82 -2.90
C LEU A 57 -8.55 -5.09 -4.00
N VAL A 58 -7.34 -4.52 -3.87
CA VAL A 58 -6.24 -4.73 -4.83
C VAL A 58 -5.31 -5.89 -4.47
N GLY A 59 -5.45 -6.47 -3.27
CA GLY A 59 -4.66 -7.61 -2.78
C GLY A 59 -3.23 -7.27 -2.36
N TRP A 60 -2.90 -5.98 -2.24
CA TRP A 60 -1.57 -5.52 -1.84
C TRP A 60 -1.60 -4.15 -1.17
N VAL A 61 -0.50 -3.85 -0.48
CA VAL A 61 -0.23 -2.55 0.14
C VAL A 61 1.19 -2.08 -0.19
N ARG A 62 1.35 -0.77 -0.37
CA ARG A 62 2.68 -0.16 -0.43
C ARG A 62 3.19 0.14 0.97
N PHE A 63 4.33 -0.44 1.31
CA PHE A 63 5.06 -0.17 2.55
C PHE A 63 6.47 0.33 2.24
N GLY A 64 6.61 1.66 2.16
CA GLY A 64 7.86 2.29 1.72
C GLY A 64 8.12 1.97 0.24
N ALA A 65 9.25 1.33 -0.06
CA ALA A 65 9.58 0.89 -1.41
C ALA A 65 9.02 -0.50 -1.75
N LEU A 66 8.43 -1.20 -0.77
CA LEU A 66 7.93 -2.58 -0.95
C LEU A 66 6.45 -2.59 -1.33
N ARG A 67 6.07 -3.56 -2.17
CA ARG A 67 4.68 -3.98 -2.38
C ARG A 67 4.48 -5.31 -1.66
N LEU A 68 3.68 -5.31 -0.59
CA LEU A 68 3.41 -6.50 0.22
C LEU A 68 2.03 -7.04 -0.14
N SER A 69 1.91 -8.36 -0.31
CA SER A 69 0.61 -8.99 -0.54
C SER A 69 -0.25 -8.95 0.73
N VAL A 70 -1.53 -8.65 0.58
CA VAL A 70 -2.51 -8.61 1.66
C VAL A 70 -3.64 -9.55 1.30
N GLY A 71 -3.83 -10.59 2.12
CA GLY A 71 -4.96 -11.51 2.00
C GLY A 71 -6.15 -11.12 2.88
N PRO A 72 -7.30 -11.80 2.72
CA PRO A 72 -8.47 -11.63 3.57
C PRO A 72 -8.14 -11.81 5.07
N GLY A 73 -8.66 -10.93 5.92
CA GLY A 73 -8.48 -10.99 7.38
C GLY A 73 -7.08 -10.58 7.88
N VAL A 74 -6.12 -10.29 7.00
CA VAL A 74 -4.78 -9.87 7.40
C VAL A 74 -4.74 -8.37 7.69
N PHE A 75 -4.05 -7.99 8.77
CA PHE A 75 -3.88 -6.59 9.13
C PHE A 75 -3.07 -5.82 8.07
N VAL A 76 -3.66 -4.74 7.54
CA VAL A 76 -3.00 -3.85 6.58
C VAL A 76 -2.01 -2.93 7.32
N PRO A 77 -0.70 -2.99 7.04
CA PRO A 77 0.31 -2.18 7.70
C PRO A 77 0.05 -0.69 7.50
N ARG A 78 0.21 0.08 8.57
CA ARG A 78 -0.01 1.53 8.54
C ARG A 78 1.27 2.26 8.11
N GLN A 79 1.12 3.35 7.37
CA GLN A 79 2.25 4.20 6.95
C GLN A 79 3.09 4.69 8.14
N ARG A 80 2.46 4.93 9.30
CA ARG A 80 3.16 5.31 10.54
C ARG A 80 4.16 4.25 11.02
N SER A 81 3.93 2.96 10.72
CA SER A 81 4.85 1.87 11.05
C SER A 81 6.17 1.93 10.25
N LEU A 82 6.26 2.71 9.17
CA LEU A 82 7.52 2.90 8.43
C LEU A 82 8.62 3.51 9.29
N ARG A 83 8.25 4.38 10.26
CA ARG A 83 9.25 4.94 11.19
C ARG A 83 9.90 3.85 12.02
N LEU A 84 9.11 2.89 12.51
CA LEU A 84 9.60 1.76 13.28
C LEU A 84 10.44 0.82 12.41
N ALA A 85 10.00 0.51 11.19
CA ALA A 85 10.76 -0.31 10.26
C ALA A 85 12.15 0.30 9.95
N ARG A 86 12.22 1.61 9.69
CA ARG A 86 13.51 2.31 9.49
C ARG A 86 14.42 2.25 10.72
N LEU A 87 13.85 2.30 11.93
CA LEU A 87 14.62 2.13 13.17
C LEU A 87 15.16 0.71 13.30
N ALA A 88 14.34 -0.30 13.00
CA ALA A 88 14.74 -1.70 13.01
C ALA A 88 15.92 -1.95 12.04
N VAL A 89 15.82 -1.46 10.79
CA VAL A 89 16.91 -1.53 9.81
C VAL A 89 18.23 -0.97 10.37
N ARG A 90 18.19 0.23 10.95
CA ARG A 90 19.39 0.85 11.55
C ARG A 90 19.96 0.00 12.69
N ARG A 91 19.09 -0.52 13.57
CA ARG A 91 19.51 -1.34 14.72
C ARG A 91 20.14 -2.66 14.29
N VAL A 92 19.56 -3.32 13.30
CA VAL A 92 20.05 -4.59 12.75
C VAL A 92 21.42 -4.38 12.10
N ARG A 93 21.58 -3.35 11.24
CA ARG A 93 22.88 -3.01 10.61
C ARG A 93 23.99 -2.72 11.61
N ALA A 94 23.66 -2.14 12.76
CA ALA A 94 24.62 -1.82 13.81
C ALA A 94 24.93 -3.00 14.75
N THR A 95 24.34 -4.18 14.53
CA THR A 95 24.53 -5.37 15.39
C THR A 95 25.36 -6.40 14.65
N ARG A 96 26.37 -6.97 15.32
CA ARG A 96 27.09 -8.12 14.79
C ARG A 96 26.21 -9.37 14.92
N ALA A 97 26.02 -10.11 13.82
CA ALA A 97 25.21 -11.34 13.76
C ALA A 97 23.80 -11.17 14.39
N PRO A 98 22.96 -10.26 13.87
CA PRO A 98 21.65 -9.98 14.44
C PRO A 98 20.68 -11.15 14.26
N VAL A 99 19.84 -11.38 15.28
CA VAL A 99 18.59 -12.15 15.16
C VAL A 99 17.43 -11.20 15.42
N MET A 100 16.46 -11.16 14.50
CA MET A 100 15.28 -10.31 14.61
C MET A 100 14.00 -11.15 14.50
N LEU A 101 13.02 -10.82 15.34
CA LEU A 101 11.68 -11.40 15.33
C LEU A 101 10.65 -10.26 15.24
N GLU A 102 9.68 -10.39 14.33
CA GLU A 102 8.46 -9.57 14.32
C GLU A 102 7.32 -10.43 14.87
N ALA A 103 6.90 -10.15 16.11
CA ALA A 103 5.77 -10.86 16.74
C ALA A 103 4.43 -10.34 16.19
N TYR A 104 3.44 -11.24 16.03
CA TYR A 104 2.11 -10.91 15.50
C TYR A 104 2.17 -10.20 14.14
N CYS A 105 3.04 -10.71 13.26
CA CYS A 105 3.56 -9.96 12.13
C CYS A 105 2.52 -9.63 11.03
N GLY A 106 1.40 -10.33 10.94
CA GLY A 106 0.46 -10.15 9.82
C GLY A 106 1.19 -10.37 8.49
N VAL A 107 1.30 -9.32 7.66
CA VAL A 107 2.09 -9.35 6.40
C VAL A 107 3.61 -9.12 6.60
N ALA A 108 4.08 -9.11 7.85
CA ALA A 108 5.48 -8.92 8.25
C ALA A 108 6.17 -7.67 7.67
N PRO A 109 5.57 -6.46 7.78
CA PRO A 109 6.09 -5.25 7.15
C PRO A 109 7.48 -4.84 7.67
N LEU A 110 7.79 -5.03 8.95
CA LEU A 110 9.09 -4.64 9.50
C LEU A 110 10.17 -5.63 9.08
N ALA A 111 9.90 -6.93 9.22
CA ALA A 111 10.82 -7.98 8.82
C ALA A 111 11.10 -7.93 7.32
N ALA A 112 10.07 -7.70 6.48
CA ALA A 112 10.24 -7.51 5.04
C ALA A 112 11.14 -6.31 4.71
N MET A 113 10.93 -5.16 5.39
CA MET A 113 11.78 -3.98 5.20
C MET A 113 13.23 -4.24 5.63
N VAL A 114 13.43 -4.96 6.74
CA VAL A 114 14.76 -5.33 7.23
C VAL A 114 15.46 -6.28 6.26
N ALA A 115 14.80 -7.37 5.85
CA ALA A 115 15.34 -8.32 4.89
C ALA A 115 15.69 -7.66 3.55
N ALA A 116 14.87 -6.70 3.08
CA ALA A 116 15.17 -5.96 1.85
C ALA A 116 16.30 -4.93 2.00
N SER A 117 16.60 -4.48 3.22
CA SER A 117 17.57 -3.40 3.49
C SER A 117 18.89 -3.89 4.08
N VAL A 118 18.98 -5.13 4.54
CA VAL A 118 20.16 -5.67 5.21
C VAL A 118 20.48 -7.01 4.53
N PRO A 119 21.63 -7.13 3.85
CA PRO A 119 22.08 -8.38 3.21
C PRO A 119 22.29 -9.51 4.20
#